data_AF-A0A267F527-F1
#
_entry.id   AF-A0A267F527-F1
#
_cell.length_a   1.000
_cell.length_b   1.000
_cell.length_c   1.000
_cell.angle_alpha   90.00
_cell.angle_beta   90.00
_cell.angle_gamma   90.00
#
_symmetry.space_group_name_H-M   'P 1'
#
loop_
_entity.id
_entity.type
_entity.pdbx_description
1 polymer ?
#
loop_
_entity_poly.entity_id
_entity_poly.type
_entity_poly.pdbx_seq_one_letter_code
_entity_poly.pdbx_strand_id
1 'polypeptide(L)'
;TQMSEATPKLSLSIAHQPTKIHRFRYLKEVSDGRMGSVLRSRAPGGKTPVAVTATVQSVSPGCKLKLVGCTVFEDLMTHPFYLTGDDCRNGVFEKELSSESGPSEQEVRLEKVGIVCTPKKQRKSKGKPSRASENGVPAHIGMQNGTAQEDNFYMERIQKYNFFGKPPRQNPFQGKDINKLRLAFQVFYQLPGLSDWLAADCRPVYTEVIGDAKIFSKTEIELIIPDSVSRPDQDVWLYTKDDLPVQTVSELTVRLEHESEPFMIIELQPKELKKVKSQSSCVN
;
A
#
# COMPACT_ATOMS: atom_id res chain seq x y z
N THR A 1 43.09 0.26 -0.39
CA THR A 1 42.00 1.24 -0.19
C THR A 1 41.49 1.68 -1.55
N GLN A 2 40.54 0.95 -2.14
CA GLN A 2 40.12 1.19 -3.54
C GLN A 2 38.69 0.70 -3.84
N MET A 3 37.80 0.72 -2.84
CA MET A 3 36.40 0.26 -3.01
C MET A 3 35.39 1.42 -3.16
N SER A 4 35.79 2.69 -3.05
CA SER A 4 34.82 3.79 -3.05
C SER A 4 34.29 4.17 -4.44
N GLU A 5 34.94 3.72 -5.54
CA GLU A 5 34.51 4.04 -6.92
C GLU A 5 33.47 3.07 -7.51
N ALA A 6 33.14 1.97 -6.81
CA ALA A 6 32.27 0.92 -7.36
C ALA A 6 30.78 1.06 -6.95
N THR A 7 30.45 2.03 -6.10
CA THR A 7 29.08 2.16 -5.55
C THR A 7 28.26 3.11 -6.43
N PRO A 8 27.08 2.70 -6.93
CA PRO A 8 26.27 3.55 -7.77
C PRO A 8 25.77 4.78 -6.99
N LYS A 9 25.81 5.95 -7.62
CA LYS A 9 25.32 7.20 -7.05
C LYS A 9 23.89 7.46 -7.51
N LEU A 10 22.95 7.40 -6.57
CA LEU A 10 21.51 7.31 -6.83
C LEU A 10 20.73 8.21 -5.86
N SER A 11 19.55 8.68 -6.28
CA SER A 11 18.56 9.28 -5.39
C SER A 11 17.15 8.80 -5.74
N LEU A 12 16.28 8.73 -4.72
CA LEU A 12 14.89 8.33 -4.86
C LEU A 12 13.95 9.47 -4.44
N SER A 13 12.78 9.54 -5.06
CA SER A 13 11.67 10.38 -4.62
C SER A 13 10.32 9.75 -4.97
N ILE A 14 9.26 10.11 -4.24
CA ILE A 14 7.91 9.67 -4.55
C ILE A 14 7.29 10.65 -5.56
N ALA A 15 7.07 10.20 -6.79
CA ALA A 15 6.43 11.01 -7.83
C ALA A 15 4.91 11.11 -7.62
N HIS A 16 4.28 9.99 -7.26
CA HIS A 16 2.83 9.93 -7.05
C HIS A 16 2.49 9.19 -5.75
N GLN A 17 2.00 9.94 -4.77
CA GLN A 17 1.57 9.40 -3.48
C GLN A 17 0.32 8.52 -3.63
N PRO A 18 0.21 7.41 -2.87
CA PRO A 18 -0.96 6.54 -2.86
C PRO A 18 -2.21 7.24 -2.32
N THR A 19 -3.37 6.70 -2.65
CA THR A 19 -4.62 7.07 -1.99
C THR A 19 -4.50 6.92 -0.47
N LYS A 20 -5.07 7.87 0.30
CA LYS A 20 -5.07 7.79 1.78
C LYS A 20 -5.81 6.54 2.29
N ILE A 21 -6.79 6.07 1.53
CA ILE A 21 -7.64 4.93 1.85
C ILE A 21 -7.58 3.94 0.69
N HIS A 22 -7.34 2.66 1.00
CA HIS A 22 -7.33 1.57 0.04
C HIS A 22 -7.89 0.30 0.67
N ARG A 23 -8.66 -0.50 -0.06
CA ARG A 23 -9.21 -1.76 0.48
C ARG A 23 -8.15 -2.84 0.49
N PHE A 24 -7.70 -3.24 1.67
CA PHE A 24 -6.80 -4.37 1.81
C PHE A 24 -7.59 -5.68 1.65
N ARG A 25 -7.00 -6.66 0.95
CA ARG A 25 -7.68 -7.91 0.63
C ARG A 25 -7.13 -9.07 1.43
N TYR A 26 -7.98 -9.96 1.91
CA TYR A 26 -7.48 -11.20 2.49
C TYR A 26 -6.94 -12.11 1.38
N LEU A 27 -5.99 -12.98 1.70
CA LEU A 27 -5.42 -13.93 0.74
C LEU A 27 -6.51 -14.74 0.00
N LYS A 28 -7.56 -15.17 0.72
CA LYS A 28 -8.71 -15.89 0.14
C LYS A 28 -9.51 -15.09 -0.91
N GLU A 29 -9.42 -13.75 -0.89
CA GLU A 29 -10.10 -12.89 -1.87
C GLU A 29 -9.26 -12.72 -3.14
N VAL A 30 -7.96 -13.09 -3.10
CA VAL A 30 -7.02 -12.95 -4.21
C VAL A 30 -6.60 -14.27 -4.86
N SER A 31 -6.90 -15.40 -4.22
CA SER A 31 -6.58 -16.75 -4.71
C SER A 31 -7.40 -17.22 -5.92
N ASP A 32 -8.57 -16.62 -6.18
CA ASP A 32 -9.48 -17.04 -7.27
C ASP A 32 -9.20 -16.32 -8.61
N GLY A 33 -7.94 -15.97 -8.88
CA GLY A 33 -7.54 -15.20 -10.07
C GLY A 33 -7.99 -13.73 -10.06
N ARG A 34 -8.63 -13.28 -8.98
CA ARG A 34 -9.07 -11.89 -8.79
C ARG A 34 -8.02 -11.15 -7.98
N MET A 35 -7.18 -10.36 -8.63
CA MET A 35 -6.19 -9.51 -7.93
C MET A 35 -6.81 -8.52 -6.91
N GLY A 36 -8.13 -8.30 -7.00
CA GLY A 36 -8.87 -7.43 -6.10
C GLY A 36 -8.75 -5.96 -6.49
N SER A 37 -8.52 -5.10 -5.50
CA SER A 37 -8.36 -3.65 -5.68
C SER A 37 -6.91 -3.30 -6.00
N VAL A 38 -6.72 -2.52 -7.07
CA VAL A 38 -5.41 -1.97 -7.47
C VAL A 38 -5.14 -0.71 -6.64
N LEU A 39 -3.93 -0.59 -6.10
CA LEU A 39 -3.47 0.59 -5.39
C LEU A 39 -3.26 1.73 -6.40
N ARG A 40 -4.02 2.81 -6.22
CA ARG A 40 -3.96 4.00 -7.07
C ARG A 40 -3.27 5.14 -6.34
N SER A 41 -2.80 6.13 -7.10
CA SER A 41 -2.30 7.38 -6.56
C SER A 41 -3.38 8.45 -6.47
N ARG A 42 -3.04 9.54 -5.79
CA ARG A 42 -3.86 10.77 -5.70
C ARG A 42 -3.71 11.68 -6.92
N ALA A 43 -3.05 11.21 -7.99
CA ALA A 43 -2.92 12.01 -9.19
C ALA A 43 -4.31 12.27 -9.81
N PRO A 44 -4.53 13.44 -10.42
CA PRO A 44 -5.82 13.78 -11.03
C PRO A 44 -6.27 12.72 -12.04
N GLY A 45 -7.53 12.30 -11.95
CA GLY A 45 -8.13 11.31 -12.86
C GLY A 45 -8.26 9.89 -12.30
N GLY A 46 -7.86 9.65 -11.04
CA GLY A 46 -8.24 8.47 -10.22
C GLY A 46 -7.72 7.11 -10.67
N LYS A 47 -7.05 7.02 -11.83
CA LYS A 47 -6.56 5.77 -12.43
C LYS A 47 -5.04 5.64 -12.43
N THR A 48 -4.32 6.71 -12.13
CA THR A 48 -2.86 6.71 -12.14
C THR A 48 -2.32 5.79 -11.05
N PRO A 49 -1.30 4.96 -11.34
CA PRO A 49 -0.64 4.14 -10.33
C PRO A 49 0.19 5.00 -9.36
N VAL A 50 0.61 4.39 -8.26
CA VAL A 50 1.69 4.93 -7.42
C VAL A 50 2.98 4.91 -8.23
N ALA A 51 3.81 5.96 -8.10
CA ALA A 51 5.04 6.08 -8.87
C ALA A 51 6.19 6.58 -8.00
N VAL A 52 7.37 6.02 -8.25
CA VAL A 52 8.64 6.34 -7.62
C VAL A 52 9.60 6.78 -8.70
N THR A 53 10.27 7.91 -8.51
CA THR A 53 11.34 8.35 -9.40
C THR A 53 12.67 7.90 -8.83
N ALA A 54 13.47 7.23 -9.65
CA ALA A 54 14.86 6.93 -9.39
C ALA A 54 15.75 7.78 -10.31
N THR A 55 16.57 8.64 -9.72
CA THR A 55 17.59 9.39 -10.45
C THR A 55 18.91 8.69 -10.28
N VAL A 56 19.47 8.24 -11.40
CA VAL A 56 20.74 7.55 -11.50
C VAL A 56 21.78 8.56 -11.97
N GLN A 57 22.75 8.93 -11.14
CA GLN A 57 23.80 9.88 -11.53
C GLN A 57 24.99 9.16 -12.16
N SER A 58 25.40 8.04 -11.56
CA SER A 58 26.47 7.19 -12.07
C SER A 58 26.29 5.76 -11.60
N VAL A 59 26.66 4.81 -12.46
CA VAL A 59 26.62 3.37 -12.20
C VAL A 59 27.87 2.75 -12.78
N SER A 60 28.52 1.88 -12.01
CA SER A 60 29.69 1.16 -12.50
C SER A 60 29.32 0.23 -13.67
N PRO A 61 30.18 0.08 -14.69
CA PRO A 61 29.88 -0.77 -15.84
C PRO A 61 29.48 -2.20 -15.44
N GLY A 62 28.41 -2.71 -16.05
CA GLY A 62 27.89 -4.06 -15.81
C GLY A 62 27.17 -4.24 -14.46
N CYS A 63 27.06 -3.20 -13.63
CA CYS A 63 26.29 -3.24 -12.40
C CYS A 63 24.78 -3.28 -12.72
N LYS A 64 24.06 -4.21 -12.08
CA LYS A 64 22.61 -4.29 -12.19
C LYS A 64 21.95 -3.51 -11.07
N LEU A 65 20.83 -2.87 -11.36
CA LEU A 65 20.04 -2.11 -10.39
C LEU A 65 18.63 -2.68 -10.29
N LYS A 66 18.07 -2.68 -9.08
CA LYS A 66 16.66 -2.96 -8.85
C LYS A 66 16.07 -2.06 -7.78
N LEU A 67 14.84 -1.62 -7.99
CA LEU A 67 14.01 -0.97 -6.98
C LEU A 67 13.21 -2.05 -6.24
N VAL A 68 13.27 -2.03 -4.91
CA VAL A 68 12.46 -2.91 -4.06
C VAL A 68 11.51 -2.06 -3.22
N GLY A 69 10.21 -2.42 -3.23
CA GLY A 69 9.16 -1.80 -2.44
C GLY A 69 8.53 -2.79 -1.46
N CYS A 70 8.34 -2.40 -0.21
CA CYS A 70 7.66 -3.22 0.81
C CYS A 70 6.71 -2.39 1.67
N THR A 71 5.89 -3.06 2.48
CA THR A 71 4.97 -2.42 3.42
C THR A 71 5.63 -2.27 4.80
N VAL A 72 5.51 -1.09 5.40
CA VAL A 72 6.00 -0.78 6.74
C VAL A 72 4.93 -0.11 7.58
N PHE A 73 5.01 -0.24 8.90
CA PHE A 73 4.22 0.53 9.85
C PHE A 73 4.58 2.03 9.75
N GLU A 74 3.80 2.88 10.41
CA GLU A 74 4.10 4.31 10.50
C GLU A 74 5.45 4.59 11.17
N ASP A 75 5.85 3.74 12.11
CA ASP A 75 7.14 3.77 12.79
C ASP A 75 8.28 3.12 11.98
N LEU A 76 8.03 2.75 10.72
CA LEU A 76 8.97 2.15 9.78
C LEU A 76 9.44 0.73 10.13
N MET A 77 8.81 0.04 11.09
CA MET A 77 9.00 -1.41 11.24
C MET A 77 8.30 -2.17 10.10
N THR A 78 8.80 -3.33 9.71
CA THR A 78 8.16 -4.15 8.66
C THR A 78 6.72 -4.50 9.03
N HIS A 79 5.77 -4.12 8.17
CA HIS A 79 4.34 -4.38 8.36
C HIS A 79 4.02 -5.80 7.92
N PRO A 80 3.20 -6.59 8.62
CA PRO A 80 2.96 -8.00 8.26
C PRO A 80 2.19 -8.23 6.95
N PHE A 81 1.42 -7.24 6.49
CA PHE A 81 0.76 -7.29 5.18
C PHE A 81 1.79 -7.24 4.07
N TYR A 82 1.39 -7.55 2.83
CA TYR A 82 2.35 -7.64 1.72
C TYR A 82 1.76 -7.20 0.39
N LEU A 83 2.66 -6.96 -0.57
CA LEU A 83 2.30 -6.53 -1.92
C LEU A 83 2.08 -7.74 -2.84
N THR A 84 1.11 -7.62 -3.73
CA THR A 84 0.81 -8.60 -4.79
C THR A 84 0.52 -7.89 -6.10
N GLY A 85 0.64 -8.59 -7.23
CA GLY A 85 0.39 -8.04 -8.55
C GLY A 85 1.62 -8.04 -9.44
N ASP A 86 1.63 -7.16 -10.45
CA ASP A 86 2.75 -7.08 -11.39
C ASP A 86 4.05 -6.71 -10.67
N ASP A 87 5.15 -7.31 -11.10
CA ASP A 87 6.49 -7.16 -10.53
C ASP A 87 6.59 -7.47 -9.01
N CYS A 88 5.55 -8.08 -8.41
CA CYS A 88 5.59 -8.50 -7.00
C CYS A 88 6.07 -9.94 -6.86
N ARG A 89 7.06 -10.17 -5.98
CA ARG A 89 7.61 -11.49 -5.66
C ARG A 89 7.81 -11.58 -4.15
N ASN A 90 7.40 -12.70 -3.55
CA ASN A 90 7.53 -12.93 -2.10
C ASN A 90 7.00 -11.77 -1.22
N GLY A 91 5.89 -11.15 -1.64
CA GLY A 91 5.24 -10.10 -0.86
C GLY A 91 5.90 -8.72 -0.92
N VAL A 92 6.86 -8.51 -1.83
CA VAL A 92 7.49 -7.23 -2.12
C VAL A 92 7.40 -6.92 -3.61
N PHE A 93 7.43 -5.64 -3.96
CA PHE A 93 7.57 -5.18 -5.35
C PHE A 93 9.05 -5.16 -5.72
N GLU A 94 9.43 -5.72 -6.86
CA GLU A 94 10.82 -5.73 -7.36
C GLU A 94 10.84 -5.38 -8.85
N LYS A 95 11.47 -4.25 -9.20
CA LYS A 95 11.62 -3.82 -10.60
C LYS A 95 13.08 -3.57 -10.93
N GLU A 96 13.59 -4.18 -12.00
CA GLU A 96 14.91 -3.84 -12.53
C GLU A 96 14.90 -2.40 -13.09
N LEU A 97 15.97 -1.66 -12.80
CA LEU A 97 16.18 -0.32 -13.32
C LEU A 97 17.20 -0.37 -14.46
N SER A 98 17.08 0.52 -15.43
CA SER A 98 18.13 0.71 -16.44
C SER A 98 19.42 1.15 -15.76
N SER A 99 20.53 0.52 -16.15
CA SER A 99 21.88 0.80 -15.68
C SER A 99 22.72 1.49 -16.76
N GLU A 100 22.07 2.26 -17.65
CA GLU A 100 22.74 2.99 -18.72
C GLU A 100 23.86 3.88 -18.18
N SER A 101 24.95 3.97 -18.94
CA SER A 101 26.10 4.79 -18.59
C SER A 101 25.76 6.27 -18.74
N GLY A 102 25.50 6.93 -17.61
CA GLY A 102 25.30 8.38 -17.53
C GLY A 102 24.12 8.77 -16.64
N PRO A 103 23.89 10.08 -16.45
CA PRO A 103 22.75 10.56 -15.70
C PRO A 103 21.43 10.17 -16.40
N SER A 104 20.56 9.45 -15.69
CA SER A 104 19.22 9.12 -16.17
C SER A 104 18.18 9.28 -15.06
N GLU A 105 16.98 9.69 -15.42
CA GLU A 105 15.83 9.75 -14.53
C GLU A 105 14.80 8.72 -15.00
N GLN A 106 14.40 7.85 -14.08
CA GLN A 106 13.50 6.73 -14.38
C GLN A 106 12.31 6.76 -13.44
N GLU A 107 11.11 6.94 -14.00
CA GLU A 107 9.87 6.81 -13.26
C GLU A 107 9.41 5.35 -13.28
N VAL A 108 9.30 4.75 -12.09
CA VAL A 108 8.79 3.39 -11.90
C VAL A 108 7.37 3.46 -11.38
N ARG A 109 6.44 2.88 -12.14
CA ARG A 109 5.02 2.81 -11.78
C ARG A 109 4.67 1.45 -11.20
N LEU A 110 3.94 1.44 -10.10
CA LEU A 110 3.39 0.25 -9.48
C LEU A 110 2.09 -0.14 -10.19
N GLU A 111 2.23 -0.64 -11.42
CA GLU A 111 1.09 -1.09 -12.22
C GLU A 111 0.47 -2.33 -11.58
N LYS A 112 -0.86 -2.35 -11.48
CA LYS A 112 -1.62 -3.50 -10.97
C LYS A 112 -1.11 -4.06 -9.62
N VAL A 113 -0.57 -3.22 -8.75
CA VAL A 113 -0.16 -3.65 -7.40
C VAL A 113 -1.32 -3.53 -6.43
N GLY A 114 -1.53 -4.51 -5.55
CA GLY A 114 -2.51 -4.50 -4.47
C GLY A 114 -1.87 -4.84 -3.11
N ILE A 115 -2.63 -4.61 -2.04
CA ILE A 115 -2.20 -4.91 -0.66
C ILE A 115 -3.02 -6.08 -0.11
N VAL A 116 -2.32 -7.12 0.33
CA VAL A 116 -2.92 -8.30 0.94
C VAL A 116 -2.73 -8.28 2.45
N CYS A 117 -3.83 -8.33 3.19
CA CYS A 117 -3.85 -8.52 4.62
C CYS A 117 -3.88 -10.01 4.98
N THR A 118 -3.15 -10.37 6.04
CA THR A 118 -3.22 -11.71 6.61
C THR A 118 -4.45 -11.81 7.51
N PRO A 119 -5.08 -13.00 7.61
CA PRO A 119 -6.19 -13.18 8.54
C PRO A 119 -5.77 -12.84 9.97
N LYS A 120 -6.60 -12.05 10.68
CA LYS A 120 -6.49 -12.02 12.15
C LYS A 120 -6.69 -13.45 12.64
N LYS A 121 -5.84 -13.94 13.56
CA LYS A 121 -6.01 -15.24 14.23
C LYS A 121 -7.47 -15.43 14.62
N GLN A 122 -8.25 -16.15 13.81
CA GLN A 122 -9.59 -16.54 14.21
C GLN A 122 -9.40 -17.60 15.28
N ARG A 123 -9.94 -17.36 16.48
CA ARG A 123 -10.14 -18.43 17.46
C ARG A 123 -10.82 -19.58 16.73
N LYS A 124 -10.15 -20.74 16.69
CA LYS A 124 -10.55 -21.98 16.00
C LYS A 124 -12.08 -22.15 15.94
N SER A 125 -12.69 -21.91 14.79
CA SER A 125 -13.98 -22.53 14.47
C SER A 125 -13.68 -23.81 13.71
N LYS A 126 -14.18 -24.93 14.24
CA LYS A 126 -14.02 -26.27 13.65
C LYS A 126 -14.79 -26.31 12.32
N GLY A 127 -14.10 -26.40 11.19
CA GLY A 127 -14.72 -26.58 9.87
C GLY A 127 -13.75 -27.27 8.89
N LYS A 128 -14.23 -28.30 8.19
CA LYS A 128 -13.46 -29.20 7.32
C LYS A 128 -12.81 -28.48 6.13
N PRO A 129 -11.60 -28.88 5.68
CA PRO A 129 -10.95 -28.29 4.50
C PRO A 129 -11.51 -28.87 3.20
N SER A 130 -11.92 -28.01 2.26
CA SER A 130 -12.22 -28.38 0.87
C SER A 130 -10.98 -28.23 -0.01
N ARG A 131 -10.68 -29.26 -0.82
CA ARG A 131 -9.60 -29.30 -1.82
C ARG A 131 -10.08 -28.71 -3.15
N ALA A 132 -9.32 -27.76 -3.71
CA ALA A 132 -9.16 -27.44 -5.14
C ALA A 132 -8.29 -26.16 -5.23
N SER A 133 -7.46 -25.87 -6.22
CA SER A 133 -6.68 -26.63 -7.21
C SER A 133 -5.63 -25.67 -7.76
N GLU A 134 -4.53 -26.24 -8.24
CA GLU A 134 -3.46 -25.71 -9.10
C GLU A 134 -3.80 -24.44 -9.90
N ASN A 135 -2.98 -23.38 -9.74
CA ASN A 135 -2.51 -22.47 -10.79
C ASN A 135 -1.61 -21.38 -10.18
N GLY A 136 -0.30 -21.43 -10.45
CA GLY A 136 0.62 -20.28 -10.51
C GLY A 136 0.92 -19.42 -9.26
N VAL A 137 0.21 -19.59 -8.15
CA VAL A 137 0.53 -18.97 -6.84
C VAL A 137 1.59 -19.84 -6.16
N PRO A 138 2.60 -19.29 -5.42
CA PRO A 138 3.62 -20.11 -4.78
C PRO A 138 2.98 -21.25 -3.99
N ALA A 139 3.31 -22.48 -4.40
CA ALA A 139 2.76 -23.74 -3.90
C ALA A 139 3.04 -24.02 -2.41
N HIS A 140 3.54 -23.04 -1.66
CA HIS A 140 3.70 -23.16 -0.23
C HIS A 140 2.45 -22.74 0.54
N ILE A 141 1.50 -21.98 -0.01
CA ILE A 141 0.30 -21.60 0.76
C ILE A 141 -0.82 -22.64 0.60
N GLY A 142 -0.51 -23.90 0.91
CA GLY A 142 -1.52 -24.92 1.15
C GLY A 142 -2.05 -24.76 2.57
N MET A 143 -3.33 -24.39 2.72
CA MET A 143 -4.01 -24.24 4.02
C MET A 143 -4.02 -25.55 4.82
N GLN A 144 -2.95 -25.83 5.56
CA GLN A 144 -2.94 -26.70 6.74
C GLN A 144 -1.92 -26.10 7.72
N ASN A 145 -2.41 -25.45 8.79
CA ASN A 145 -1.64 -24.77 9.85
C ASN A 145 -1.17 -23.33 9.54
N GLY A 146 -2.11 -22.42 9.24
CA GLY A 146 -1.85 -21.01 8.93
C GLY A 146 -1.17 -20.15 10.00
N THR A 147 -0.77 -20.68 11.18
CA THR A 147 -0.10 -19.88 12.22
C THR A 147 1.42 -19.90 12.11
N ALA A 148 2.04 -21.07 11.95
CA ALA A 148 3.51 -21.16 11.89
C ALA A 148 4.05 -20.66 10.53
N GLN A 149 3.26 -20.84 9.48
CA GLN A 149 3.70 -20.54 8.12
C GLN A 149 3.60 -19.04 7.76
N GLU A 150 2.58 -18.34 8.25
CA GLU A 150 2.47 -16.88 8.09
C GLU A 150 3.54 -16.15 8.92
N ASP A 151 3.82 -16.63 10.14
CA ASP A 151 4.91 -16.15 10.97
C ASP A 151 6.27 -16.39 10.28
N ASN A 152 6.47 -17.56 9.63
CA ASN A 152 7.69 -17.84 8.85
C ASN A 152 7.83 -16.91 7.64
N PHE A 153 6.76 -16.69 6.87
CA PHE A 153 6.80 -15.78 5.71
C PHE A 153 7.08 -14.31 6.11
N TYR A 154 6.48 -13.86 7.21
CA TYR A 154 6.75 -12.55 7.78
C TYR A 154 8.23 -12.42 8.19
N MET A 155 8.76 -13.43 8.89
CA MET A 155 10.14 -13.46 9.35
C MET A 155 11.16 -13.56 8.20
N GLU A 156 10.91 -14.38 7.19
CA GLU A 156 11.74 -14.47 5.97
C GLU A 156 11.82 -13.12 5.26
N ARG A 157 10.70 -12.41 5.14
CA ARG A 157 10.68 -11.10 4.49
C ARG A 157 11.41 -10.03 5.32
N ILE A 158 11.35 -10.09 6.65
CA ILE A 158 12.15 -9.22 7.51
C ILE A 158 13.63 -9.54 7.34
N GLN A 159 14.03 -10.81 7.36
CA GLN A 159 15.42 -11.19 7.15
C GLN A 159 15.97 -10.67 5.83
N LYS A 160 15.14 -10.65 4.77
CA LYS A 160 15.57 -10.25 3.43
C LYS A 160 15.41 -8.75 3.12
N TYR A 161 14.40 -8.09 3.69
CA TYR A 161 13.98 -6.73 3.30
C TYR A 161 13.74 -5.79 4.49
N ASN A 162 14.50 -5.96 5.58
CA ASN A 162 14.54 -5.00 6.68
C ASN A 162 15.41 -3.79 6.32
N PHE A 163 14.85 -2.89 5.50
CA PHE A 163 15.55 -1.68 5.04
C PHE A 163 16.11 -0.81 6.17
N PHE A 164 15.57 -0.93 7.38
CA PHE A 164 15.89 -0.07 8.51
C PHE A 164 16.65 -0.79 9.63
N GLY A 165 16.99 -2.07 9.46
CA GLY A 165 17.64 -2.87 10.50
C GLY A 165 16.85 -2.96 11.82
N LYS A 166 15.54 -2.66 11.80
CA LYS A 166 14.70 -2.67 13.01
C LYS A 166 14.32 -4.09 13.38
N PRO A 167 14.31 -4.45 14.68
CA PRO A 167 13.85 -5.77 15.09
C PRO A 167 12.37 -5.97 14.71
N PRO A 168 11.94 -7.22 14.46
CA PRO A 168 10.53 -7.52 14.21
C PRO A 168 9.68 -7.13 15.42
N ARG A 169 8.45 -6.66 15.15
CA ARG A 169 7.49 -6.33 16.21
C ARG A 169 7.04 -7.62 16.87
N GLN A 170 6.98 -7.68 18.21
CA GLN A 170 6.60 -8.89 18.97
C GLN A 170 5.18 -9.38 18.64
N ASN A 171 4.24 -8.47 18.39
CA ASN A 171 2.85 -8.78 18.06
C ASN A 171 2.43 -7.99 16.80
N PRO A 172 2.98 -8.33 15.63
CA PRO A 172 2.82 -7.50 14.43
C PRO A 172 1.37 -7.52 13.92
N PHE A 173 0.60 -8.56 14.21
CA PHE A 173 -0.79 -8.71 13.77
C PHE A 173 -1.84 -8.13 14.75
N GLN A 174 -1.41 -7.47 15.83
CA GLN A 174 -2.30 -6.94 16.87
C GLN A 174 -2.21 -5.41 16.99
N GLY A 175 -3.29 -4.79 17.46
CA GLY A 175 -3.38 -3.35 17.68
C GLY A 175 -4.20 -2.60 16.65
N LYS A 176 -4.45 -1.30 16.90
CA LYS A 176 -5.19 -0.42 15.98
C LYS A 176 -4.39 -0.10 14.71
N ASP A 177 -3.05 -0.10 14.83
CA ASP A 177 -2.11 0.31 13.77
C ASP A 177 -2.03 -0.68 12.61
N ILE A 178 -2.45 -1.95 12.79
CA ILE A 178 -2.40 -2.99 11.77
C ILE A 178 -3.19 -2.65 10.50
N ASN A 179 -4.12 -1.70 10.59
CA ASN A 179 -4.95 -1.26 9.48
C ASN A 179 -4.38 -0.02 8.78
N LYS A 180 -3.16 0.39 9.13
CA LYS A 180 -2.45 1.55 8.57
C LYS A 180 -1.02 1.14 8.23
N LEU A 181 -0.56 1.51 7.04
CA LEU A 181 0.81 1.23 6.61
C LEU A 181 1.33 2.31 5.67
N ARG A 182 2.62 2.29 5.42
CA ARG A 182 3.29 3.03 4.35
C ARG A 182 3.94 2.03 3.39
N LEU A 183 4.23 2.48 2.17
CA LEU A 183 5.18 1.79 1.32
C LEU A 183 6.56 2.40 1.53
N ALA A 184 7.58 1.56 1.67
CA ALA A 184 8.98 1.95 1.69
C ALA A 184 9.67 1.41 0.45
N PHE A 185 10.55 2.22 -0.15
CA PHE A 185 11.31 1.87 -1.35
C PHE A 185 12.79 2.09 -1.16
N GLN A 186 13.59 1.13 -1.64
CA GLN A 186 15.05 1.15 -1.59
C GLN A 186 15.62 0.62 -2.90
N VAL A 187 16.72 1.20 -3.38
CA VAL A 187 17.46 0.63 -4.51
C VAL A 187 18.50 -0.35 -3.99
N PHE A 188 18.61 -1.47 -4.69
CA PHE A 188 19.68 -2.44 -4.52
C PHE A 188 20.47 -2.54 -5.81
N TYR A 189 21.75 -2.85 -5.67
CA TYR A 189 22.65 -3.06 -6.79
C TYR A 189 23.39 -4.38 -6.67
N GLN A 190 23.81 -4.92 -7.80
CA GLN A 190 24.61 -6.13 -7.89
C GLN A 190 25.80 -5.85 -8.82
N LEU A 191 27.00 -6.01 -8.28
CA LEU A 191 28.24 -5.84 -9.05
C LEU A 191 28.45 -7.03 -10.00
N PRO A 192 29.14 -6.82 -11.13
CA PRO A 192 29.49 -7.91 -12.04
C PRO A 192 30.21 -9.06 -11.31
N GLY A 193 29.74 -10.29 -11.52
CA GLY A 193 30.34 -11.49 -10.94
C GLY A 193 29.98 -11.78 -9.48
N LEU A 194 29.20 -10.92 -8.81
CA LEU A 194 28.65 -11.20 -7.47
C LEU A 194 27.21 -11.71 -7.55
N SER A 195 26.87 -12.68 -6.69
CA SER A 195 25.50 -13.18 -6.54
C SER A 195 24.61 -12.27 -5.68
N ASP A 196 25.23 -11.48 -4.81
CA ASP A 196 24.50 -10.81 -3.74
C ASP A 196 24.03 -9.43 -4.17
N TRP A 197 22.84 -9.07 -3.69
CA TRP A 197 22.27 -7.73 -3.85
C TRP A 197 22.58 -6.89 -2.63
N LEU A 198 23.22 -5.75 -2.84
CA LEU A 198 23.59 -4.80 -1.80
C LEU A 198 22.67 -3.60 -1.83
N ALA A 199 22.30 -3.06 -0.67
CA ALA A 199 21.55 -1.82 -0.61
C ALA A 199 22.41 -0.67 -1.13
N ALA A 200 21.88 0.11 -2.07
CA ALA A 200 22.54 1.33 -2.54
C ALA A 200 22.66 2.35 -1.42
N ASP A 201 23.73 3.16 -1.46
CA ASP A 201 23.93 4.28 -0.53
C ASP A 201 23.04 5.47 -0.91
N CYS A 202 21.74 5.24 -0.93
CA CYS A 202 20.71 6.25 -1.08
C CYS A 202 19.66 6.05 0.01
N ARG A 203 19.10 7.16 0.50
CA ARG A 203 18.09 7.10 1.57
C ARG A 203 16.84 6.40 1.04
N PRO A 204 16.27 5.43 1.78
CA PRO A 204 14.96 4.88 1.44
C PRO A 204 13.92 6.00 1.43
N VAL A 205 12.95 5.90 0.53
CA VAL A 205 11.80 6.81 0.49
C VAL A 205 10.54 6.09 0.93
N TYR A 206 9.62 6.84 1.52
CA TYR A 206 8.39 6.29 2.04
C TYR A 206 7.20 7.13 1.61
N THR A 207 6.09 6.45 1.38
CA THR A 207 4.83 7.12 1.10
C THR A 207 4.23 7.71 2.36
N GLU A 208 3.19 8.52 2.17
CA GLU A 208 2.22 8.78 3.21
C GLU A 208 1.48 7.51 3.65
N VAL A 209 0.76 7.61 4.76
CA VAL A 209 0.00 6.52 5.35
C VAL A 209 -1.20 6.16 4.48
N ILE A 210 -1.37 4.86 4.25
CA ILE A 210 -2.50 4.22 3.59
C ILE A 210 -3.24 3.45 4.68
N GLY A 211 -4.54 3.72 4.85
CA GLY A 211 -5.37 2.91 5.73
C GLY A 211 -6.36 2.00 4.99
N ASP A 212 -6.82 0.96 5.69
CA ASP A 212 -7.75 -0.03 5.16
C ASP A 212 -9.19 0.51 5.06
N ALA A 213 -9.71 0.60 3.83
CA ALA A 213 -11.08 1.00 3.55
C ALA A 213 -12.12 0.16 4.30
N LYS A 214 -11.86 -1.13 4.58
CA LYS A 214 -12.81 -2.00 5.28
C LYS A 214 -13.07 -1.56 6.74
N ILE A 215 -12.12 -0.84 7.33
CA ILE A 215 -12.27 -0.23 8.65
C ILE A 215 -12.94 1.13 8.53
N PHE A 216 -12.55 1.93 7.53
CA PHE A 216 -13.13 3.26 7.30
C PHE A 216 -14.58 3.24 6.80
N SER A 217 -15.03 2.17 6.15
CA SER A 217 -16.39 2.03 5.62
C SER A 217 -17.40 1.54 6.66
N LYS A 218 -17.03 1.48 7.95
CA LYS A 218 -17.88 0.97 9.03
C LYS A 218 -18.04 2.00 10.14
N THR A 219 -18.31 3.24 9.77
CA THR A 219 -18.78 4.22 10.75
C THR A 219 -20.29 4.12 10.84
N GLU A 220 -20.78 3.54 11.94
CA GLU A 220 -22.21 3.46 12.25
C GLU A 220 -22.71 4.85 12.63
N ILE A 221 -23.82 5.29 12.01
CA ILE A 221 -24.51 6.51 12.41
C ILE A 221 -25.31 6.16 13.66
N GLU A 222 -25.01 6.84 14.75
CA GLU A 222 -25.74 6.69 16.00
C GLU A 222 -27.01 7.55 16.00
N LEU A 223 -26.93 8.75 15.42
CA LEU A 223 -28.04 9.70 15.40
C LEU A 223 -27.97 10.65 14.21
N ILE A 224 -29.14 10.97 13.65
CA ILE A 224 -29.33 11.98 12.60
C ILE A 224 -30.26 13.05 13.16
N ILE A 225 -29.88 14.33 13.07
CA ILE A 225 -30.72 15.46 13.48
C ILE A 225 -30.75 16.54 12.39
N PRO A 226 -31.94 16.92 11.87
CA PRO A 226 -33.23 16.30 12.15
C PRO A 226 -33.33 14.92 11.50
N ASP A 227 -34.14 14.04 12.08
CA ASP A 227 -34.44 12.69 11.56
C ASP A 227 -35.34 12.73 10.30
N SER A 228 -35.85 13.90 9.96
CA SER A 228 -36.64 14.18 8.76
C SER A 228 -36.30 15.56 8.20
N VAL A 229 -36.19 15.64 6.88
CA VAL A 229 -35.82 16.87 6.17
C VAL A 229 -37.04 17.42 5.46
N SER A 230 -37.40 18.67 5.76
CA SER A 230 -38.58 19.34 5.20
C SER A 230 -38.24 20.28 4.03
N ARG A 231 -36.95 20.62 3.87
CA ARG A 231 -36.45 21.51 2.83
C ARG A 231 -35.11 21.01 2.30
N PRO A 232 -34.83 21.13 0.99
CA PRO A 232 -33.61 20.61 0.38
C PRO A 232 -32.32 21.32 0.84
N ASP A 233 -32.42 22.50 1.46
CA ASP A 233 -31.34 23.33 1.98
C ASP A 233 -31.17 23.25 3.51
N GLN A 234 -31.86 22.32 4.17
CA GLN A 234 -31.81 22.17 5.62
C GLN A 234 -30.51 21.48 6.06
N ASP A 235 -29.84 22.07 7.05
CA ASP A 235 -28.66 21.47 7.67
C ASP A 235 -29.03 20.17 8.41
N VAL A 236 -28.21 19.14 8.23
CA VAL A 236 -28.34 17.84 8.91
C VAL A 236 -27.05 17.53 9.66
N TRP A 237 -27.20 17.18 10.92
CA TRP A 237 -26.14 16.74 11.81
C TRP A 237 -26.13 15.20 11.87
N LEU A 238 -24.96 14.63 11.60
CA LEU A 238 -24.73 13.19 11.66
C LEU A 238 -23.79 12.90 12.83
N TYR A 239 -24.29 12.16 13.82
CA TYR A 239 -23.49 11.69 14.94
C TYR A 239 -23.08 10.25 14.65
N THR A 240 -21.79 9.99 14.78
CA THR A 240 -21.20 8.68 14.54
C THR A 240 -20.74 8.06 15.83
N LYS A 241 -20.90 6.74 15.94
CA LYS A 241 -20.52 5.98 17.14
C LYS A 241 -19.01 5.99 17.40
N ASP A 242 -18.23 6.08 16.33
CA ASP A 242 -16.77 6.17 16.36
C ASP A 242 -16.33 7.54 15.84
N ASP A 243 -15.17 8.01 16.29
CA ASP A 243 -14.52 9.21 15.76
C ASP A 243 -14.30 9.09 14.25
N LEU A 244 -14.58 10.16 13.52
CA LEU A 244 -14.33 10.22 12.09
C LEU A 244 -12.83 10.05 11.79
N PRO A 245 -12.44 9.30 10.75
CA PRO A 245 -11.03 8.98 10.48
C PRO A 245 -10.21 10.14 9.87
N VAL A 246 -10.76 11.35 9.86
CA VAL A 246 -10.15 12.56 9.30
C VAL A 246 -10.03 13.63 10.37
N GLN A 247 -8.96 14.43 10.31
CA GLN A 247 -8.82 15.61 11.18
C GLN A 247 -9.77 16.73 10.79
N THR A 248 -10.17 16.80 9.50
CA THR A 248 -11.06 17.83 8.97
C THR A 248 -12.17 17.20 8.14
N VAL A 249 -13.43 17.48 8.49
CA VAL A 249 -14.63 16.92 7.83
C VAL A 249 -14.74 17.32 6.34
N SER A 250 -14.13 18.44 5.96
CA SER A 250 -14.10 18.94 4.57
C SER A 250 -13.38 18.02 3.57
N GLU A 251 -12.61 17.04 4.07
CA GLU A 251 -11.94 16.02 3.27
C GLU A 251 -12.84 14.85 2.87
N LEU A 252 -14.06 14.78 3.39
CA LEU A 252 -15.00 13.70 3.12
C LEU A 252 -16.12 14.15 2.17
N THR A 253 -16.49 13.23 1.29
CA THR A 253 -17.73 13.22 0.53
C THR A 253 -18.62 12.18 1.20
N VAL A 254 -19.73 12.64 1.75
CA VAL A 254 -20.76 11.77 2.33
C VAL A 254 -21.65 11.32 1.18
N ARG A 255 -21.69 10.02 0.90
CA ARG A 255 -22.71 9.42 0.03
C ARG A 255 -23.69 8.64 0.90
N LEU A 256 -24.95 9.01 0.82
CA LEU A 256 -26.05 8.28 1.45
C LEU A 256 -26.57 7.28 0.42
N GLU A 257 -26.35 5.98 0.66
CA GLU A 257 -26.95 4.94 -0.16
C GLU A 257 -28.08 4.27 0.61
N HIS A 258 -29.28 4.26 0.01
CA HIS A 258 -30.47 3.64 0.58
C HIS A 258 -30.55 2.19 0.09
N GLU A 259 -29.86 1.28 0.78
CA GLU A 259 -29.95 -0.16 0.53
C GLU A 259 -31.08 -0.77 1.38
N SER A 260 -32.33 -0.45 1.05
CA SER A 260 -33.56 -1.01 1.65
C SER A 260 -33.77 -0.79 3.17
N GLU A 261 -35.03 -0.62 3.58
CA GLU A 261 -35.43 -0.47 4.97
C GLU A 261 -34.89 -1.62 5.85
N PRO A 262 -34.32 -1.37 7.06
CA PRO A 262 -34.22 -0.10 7.78
C PRO A 262 -32.80 0.52 7.80
N PHE A 263 -31.88 0.14 6.90
CA PHE A 263 -30.47 0.53 7.03
C PHE A 263 -30.05 1.56 5.98
N MET A 264 -29.75 2.79 6.41
CA MET A 264 -28.96 3.73 5.61
C MET A 264 -27.47 3.46 5.83
N ILE A 265 -26.72 3.27 4.74
CA ILE A 265 -25.26 3.17 4.79
C ILE A 265 -24.68 4.49 4.28
N ILE A 266 -23.85 5.13 5.10
CA ILE A 266 -23.01 6.24 4.63
C ILE A 266 -21.68 5.67 4.13
N GLU A 267 -21.42 5.87 2.86
CA GLU A 267 -20.08 5.71 2.32
C GLU A 267 -19.34 7.06 2.45
N LEU A 268 -18.35 7.10 3.34
CA LEU A 268 -17.44 8.24 3.46
C LEU A 268 -16.30 8.06 2.45
N GLN A 269 -16.35 8.79 1.35
CA GLN A 269 -15.29 8.79 0.33
C GLN A 269 -14.45 10.05 0.45
N PRO A 270 -13.10 9.99 0.40
CA PRO A 270 -12.29 11.19 0.33
C PRO A 270 -12.68 12.07 -0.86
N LYS A 271 -12.78 13.38 -0.65
CA LYS A 271 -13.11 14.35 -1.70
C LYS A 271 -12.02 14.30 -2.79
N GLU A 272 -12.37 13.84 -3.98
CA GLU A 272 -11.47 13.98 -5.13
C GLU A 272 -11.29 15.47 -5.43
N LEU A 273 -10.08 15.97 -5.27
CA LEU A 273 -9.72 17.34 -5.62
C LEU A 273 -9.93 17.53 -7.14
N LYS A 274 -11.07 18.10 -7.54
CA LYS A 274 -11.22 18.65 -8.89
C LYS A 274 -10.21 19.78 -9.04
N LYS A 275 -9.24 19.64 -9.95
CA LYS A 275 -8.41 20.75 -10.39
C LYS A 275 -9.32 21.84 -10.94
N VAL A 276 -9.41 22.97 -10.22
CA VAL A 276 -9.92 24.21 -10.80
C VAL A 276 -8.92 24.61 -11.87
N LYS A 277 -9.34 24.59 -13.14
CA LYS A 277 -8.62 25.32 -14.19
C LYS A 277 -8.72 26.79 -13.80
N SER A 278 -7.63 27.37 -13.32
CA SER A 278 -7.52 28.82 -13.22
C SER A 278 -7.49 29.38 -14.64
N GLN A 279 -8.65 29.78 -15.15
CA GLN A 279 -8.69 30.75 -16.24
C GLN A 279 -8.27 32.09 -15.64
N SER A 280 -7.05 32.49 -15.94
CA SER A 280 -6.60 33.88 -15.81
C SER A 280 -7.39 34.72 -16.81
N SER A 281 -8.38 35.47 -16.34
CA SER A 281 -8.88 36.63 -17.07
C SER A 281 -8.11 37.86 -16.58
N CYS A 282 -7.14 38.29 -17.37
CA CYS A 282 -6.67 39.67 -17.31
C CYS A 282 -7.83 40.57 -17.74
N VAL A 283 -8.12 41.59 -16.96
CA VAL A 283 -8.88 42.77 -17.40
C VAL A 283 -7.98 43.97 -17.13
N ASN A 284 -7.80 44.76 -18.18
CA ASN A 284 -6.95 45.96 -18.27
C ASN A 284 -7.24 47.00 -17.20
#